data_AF-A0AAE0ZR03-F1
#
_entry.id   AF-A0AAE0ZR03-F1
#
_cell.length_a   1.000
_cell.length_b   1.000
_cell.length_c   1.000
_cell.angle_alpha   90.00
_cell.angle_beta   90.00
_cell.angle_gamma   90.00
#
_symmetry.space_group_name_H-M   'P 1'
#
loop_
_entity.id
_entity.type
_entity.pdbx_description
1 polymer ?
#
loop_
_entity_poly.entity_id
_entity_poly.type
_entity_poly.pdbx_seq_one_letter_code
_entity_poly.pdbx_strand_id
1 'polypeptide(L)'
;MLRIKIGFNVFSPQAYNLPNDYTKFVTEYARLRNQAPMKVTEVGSSGTGNKSKQCHDISQFNQNQVNQQQQKQQQLPAPLMWICKPAESSRGRGIFIFQNLSELQYDCNAVVQQYISNPLLIGGYKFDIRVYVAVPSFSPFQVYVHEEGLVRFSTEKYDLERPDNVFAHLTNTSINKFSPGYTADKDEVGHGCKWTISQLRRYFLQNNINDGHLWQRVTNIIILTLLIQAPSAPKISNCFELYGFDILIDSHLRPWLLEVNLGPALSSDCQADLLAKKSMLHDLLDMVFNDQWAACGFSSPSTLTEMGSAKVEGEVGGPRLGRHFQGEETCSDSIFLRGSSGGGAQRCHNGLSSRKELTGNAVVFDDHCEY
;
A
#
# COMPACT_ATOMS: atom_id res chain seq x y z
N MET A 1 0.45 37.06 -11.47
CA MET A 1 0.04 35.66 -11.24
C MET A 1 0.88 34.78 -12.17
N LEU A 2 2.02 34.27 -11.68
CA LEU A 2 2.93 33.42 -12.47
C LEU A 2 2.28 32.05 -12.68
N ARG A 3 1.73 31.81 -13.88
CA ARG A 3 1.33 30.47 -14.32
C ARG A 3 2.57 29.74 -14.80
N ILE A 4 3.19 28.98 -13.91
CA ILE A 4 4.21 28.00 -14.31
C ILE A 4 3.46 26.85 -14.99
N LYS A 5 3.42 26.85 -16.33
CA LYS A 5 3.10 25.65 -17.10
C LYS A 5 4.31 24.73 -17.02
N ILE A 6 4.30 23.79 -16.08
CA ILE A 6 5.26 22.69 -16.06
C ILE A 6 4.87 21.74 -17.20
N GLY A 7 5.49 21.92 -18.36
CA GLY A 7 5.28 21.15 -19.58
C GLY A 7 5.97 19.78 -19.54
N PHE A 8 5.58 18.93 -18.60
CA PHE A 8 5.81 17.49 -18.72
C PHE A 8 4.43 16.83 -18.69
N ASN A 9 4.14 15.96 -19.67
CA ASN A 9 3.03 15.00 -19.57
C ASN A 9 3.37 14.04 -18.43
N VAL A 10 3.19 14.50 -17.19
CA VAL A 10 3.33 13.68 -16.00
C VAL A 10 2.06 12.86 -15.92
N PHE A 11 2.19 11.55 -16.15
CA PHE A 11 1.10 10.60 -15.92
C PHE A 11 0.47 10.86 -14.54
N SER A 12 -0.84 11.02 -14.52
CA SER A 12 -1.66 11.21 -13.32
C SER A 12 -2.97 10.45 -13.55
N PRO A 13 -3.17 9.30 -12.89
CA PRO A 13 -4.33 8.44 -13.12
C PRO A 13 -5.63 9.21 -12.92
N GLN A 14 -6.46 9.27 -13.97
CA GLN A 14 -7.80 9.82 -13.87
C GLN A 14 -8.77 8.74 -13.38
N ALA A 15 -9.74 9.14 -12.55
CA ALA A 15 -10.80 8.28 -12.04
C ALA A 15 -12.18 8.89 -12.30
N TYR A 16 -13.16 8.04 -12.54
CA TYR A 16 -14.54 8.40 -12.92
C TYR A 16 -15.53 7.54 -12.15
N ASN A 17 -16.57 8.16 -11.59
CA ASN A 17 -17.64 7.45 -10.87
C ASN A 17 -18.78 7.12 -11.83
N LEU A 18 -18.93 5.85 -12.19
CA LEU A 18 -20.02 5.37 -13.04
C LEU A 18 -21.28 5.07 -12.21
N PRO A 19 -22.48 5.31 -12.78
CA PRO A 19 -22.74 5.80 -14.14
C PRO A 19 -22.57 7.33 -14.32
N ASN A 20 -22.48 8.10 -13.23
CA ASN A 20 -22.56 9.56 -13.23
C ASN A 20 -21.53 10.27 -14.15
N ASP A 21 -20.33 9.71 -14.27
CA ASP A 21 -19.24 10.26 -15.07
C ASP A 21 -19.02 9.51 -16.39
N TYR A 22 -19.94 8.64 -16.83
CA TYR A 22 -19.76 7.79 -18.02
C TYR A 22 -19.39 8.58 -19.28
N THR A 23 -20.12 9.65 -19.60
CA THR A 23 -19.84 10.49 -20.77
C THR A 23 -18.45 11.14 -20.69
N LYS A 24 -18.03 11.57 -19.49
CA LYS A 24 -16.71 12.17 -19.28
C LYS A 24 -15.62 11.13 -19.48
N PHE A 25 -15.80 9.94 -18.93
CA PHE A 25 -14.89 8.81 -19.08
C PHE A 25 -14.72 8.43 -20.56
N VAL A 26 -15.80 8.21 -21.30
CA VAL A 26 -15.74 7.81 -22.73
C VAL A 26 -15.03 8.89 -23.57
N THR A 27 -15.30 10.16 -23.29
CA THR A 27 -14.64 11.28 -23.96
C THR A 27 -13.13 11.26 -23.71
N GLU A 28 -12.70 11.08 -22.46
CA GLU A 28 -11.29 11.00 -22.12
C GLU A 28 -10.62 9.75 -22.70
N TYR A 29 -11.30 8.60 -22.63
CA TYR A 29 -10.83 7.35 -23.22
C TYR A 29 -10.52 7.52 -24.71
N ALA A 30 -11.44 8.13 -25.48
CA ALA A 30 -11.24 8.40 -26.90
C ALA A 30 -10.08 9.39 -27.13
N ARG A 31 -9.98 10.44 -26.30
CA ARG A 31 -8.89 11.43 -26.36
C ARG A 31 -7.53 10.78 -26.16
N LEU A 32 -7.37 9.96 -25.14
CA LEU A 32 -6.11 9.27 -24.81
C LEU A 32 -5.77 8.20 -25.85
N ARG A 33 -6.76 7.46 -26.36
CA ARG A 33 -6.52 6.43 -27.40
C ARG A 33 -6.09 7.04 -28.74
N ASN A 34 -6.60 8.22 -29.10
CA ASN A 34 -6.17 8.95 -30.30
C ASN A 34 -4.77 9.59 -30.16
N GLN A 35 -4.27 9.77 -28.94
CA GLN A 35 -2.92 10.28 -28.66
C GLN A 35 -1.87 9.17 -28.56
N ALA A 36 -2.29 7.91 -28.42
CA ALA A 36 -1.37 6.77 -28.42
C ALA A 36 -0.78 6.60 -29.83
N PRO A 37 0.54 6.39 -29.98
CA PRO A 37 1.12 6.16 -31.29
C PRO A 37 0.50 4.92 -31.94
N MET A 38 -0.07 5.09 -33.14
CA MET A 38 -0.49 3.96 -33.98
C MET A 38 0.73 3.08 -34.22
N LYS A 39 0.61 1.76 -33.94
CA LYS A 39 1.60 0.78 -34.42
C LYS A 39 1.63 0.88 -35.94
N VAL A 40 2.71 1.42 -36.50
CA VAL A 40 2.99 1.30 -37.94
C VAL A 40 3.28 -0.17 -38.19
N THR A 41 2.32 -0.89 -38.78
CA THR A 41 2.59 -2.20 -39.38
C THR A 41 3.53 -1.99 -40.55
N GLU A 42 4.80 -2.39 -40.39
CA GLU A 42 5.76 -2.44 -41.50
C GLU A 42 5.25 -3.43 -42.55
N VAL A 43 4.96 -2.90 -43.74
CA VAL A 43 4.74 -3.68 -44.95
C VAL A 43 6.12 -4.22 -45.36
N GLY A 44 6.28 -5.54 -45.29
CA GLY A 44 7.51 -6.21 -45.69
C GLY A 44 7.85 -5.95 -47.15
N SER A 45 8.99 -5.30 -47.39
CA SER A 45 9.60 -5.23 -48.71
C SER A 45 10.78 -6.19 -48.79
N SER A 46 10.55 -7.28 -49.50
CA SER A 46 11.56 -8.18 -50.08
C SER A 46 12.51 -7.43 -51.00
N GLY A 47 13.83 -7.63 -50.86
CA GLY A 47 14.82 -7.08 -51.79
C GLY A 47 16.25 -7.57 -51.53
N THR A 48 16.72 -8.44 -52.41
CA THR A 48 18.03 -9.09 -52.49
C THR A 48 19.20 -8.17 -52.86
N GLY A 49 20.44 -8.50 -52.45
CA GLY A 49 21.63 -8.25 -53.29
C GLY A 49 22.92 -7.77 -52.61
N ASN A 50 23.96 -8.62 -52.64
CA ASN A 50 25.35 -8.35 -52.28
C ASN A 50 26.06 -7.26 -53.13
N LYS A 51 27.00 -6.49 -52.54
CA LYS A 51 28.46 -6.55 -52.83
C LYS A 51 29.30 -5.44 -52.14
N SER A 52 30.45 -5.89 -51.64
CA SER A 52 31.70 -5.24 -51.20
C SER A 52 32.10 -3.85 -51.75
N LYS A 53 32.74 -3.02 -50.90
CA LYS A 53 34.20 -2.69 -50.99
C LYS A 53 34.68 -1.72 -49.87
N GLN A 54 35.96 -1.93 -49.51
CA GLN A 54 36.85 -1.22 -48.58
C GLN A 54 36.85 0.33 -48.64
N CYS A 55 37.01 0.95 -47.48
CA CYS A 55 37.93 2.07 -47.25
C CYS A 55 38.43 2.06 -45.79
N HIS A 56 39.74 2.23 -45.61
CA HIS A 56 40.46 2.28 -44.34
C HIS A 56 40.38 3.66 -43.67
N ASP A 57 40.53 3.60 -42.35
CA ASP A 57 41.23 4.54 -41.46
C ASP A 57 40.49 5.70 -40.74
N ILE A 58 40.74 5.69 -39.43
CA ILE A 58 40.61 6.75 -38.40
C ILE A 58 39.20 7.00 -37.87
N SER A 59 38.79 6.18 -36.87
CA SER A 59 37.99 6.64 -35.72
C SER A 59 37.83 5.57 -34.62
N GLN A 60 38.90 4.86 -34.26
CA GLN A 60 38.87 3.87 -33.15
C GLN A 60 38.96 4.48 -31.73
N PHE A 61 38.67 5.78 -31.56
CA PHE A 61 38.81 6.44 -30.25
C PHE A 61 37.55 7.14 -29.72
N ASN A 62 36.36 6.84 -30.23
CA ASN A 62 35.13 7.43 -29.66
C ASN A 62 33.84 6.60 -29.80
N GLN A 63 33.92 5.28 -29.94
CA GLN A 63 32.72 4.42 -30.03
C GLN A 63 32.25 3.83 -28.69
N ASN A 64 33.03 3.93 -27.61
CA ASN A 64 32.63 3.40 -26.29
C ASN A 64 31.91 4.42 -25.39
N GLN A 65 31.82 5.69 -25.80
CA GLN A 65 31.12 6.75 -25.06
C GLN A 65 29.76 7.11 -25.68
N VAL A 66 29.54 6.84 -26.98
CA VAL A 66 28.25 7.06 -27.65
C VAL A 66 27.28 5.88 -27.42
N ASN A 67 27.81 4.67 -27.22
CA ASN A 67 27.00 3.47 -26.99
C ASN A 67 26.45 3.32 -25.55
N GLN A 68 26.90 4.15 -24.60
CA GLN A 68 26.32 4.19 -23.24
C GLN A 68 25.18 5.21 -23.10
N GLN A 69 24.98 6.10 -24.08
CA GLN A 69 23.85 7.05 -24.11
C GLN A 69 22.70 6.62 -25.05
N GLN A 70 22.85 5.50 -25.76
CA GLN A 70 21.82 4.93 -26.65
C GLN A 70 21.16 3.64 -26.10
N GLN A 71 21.22 3.40 -24.79
CA GLN A 71 20.34 2.45 -24.09
C GLN A 71 19.26 3.15 -23.25
N LYS A 72 18.81 4.34 -23.66
CA LYS A 72 17.38 4.63 -23.49
C LYS A 72 16.65 3.70 -24.45
N GLN A 73 16.31 2.51 -23.98
CA GLN A 73 15.19 1.77 -24.57
C GLN A 73 14.09 2.82 -24.76
N GLN A 74 13.74 3.11 -26.00
CA GLN A 74 12.48 3.76 -26.30
C GLN A 74 11.44 2.74 -25.85
N GLN A 75 11.13 2.74 -24.54
CA GLN A 75 10.03 1.98 -24.00
C GLN A 75 8.83 2.46 -24.79
N LEU A 76 8.29 1.56 -25.62
CA LEU A 76 7.00 1.76 -26.24
C LEU A 76 6.06 2.25 -25.13
N PRO A 77 5.29 3.33 -25.36
CA PRO A 77 4.42 3.86 -24.33
C PRO A 77 3.54 2.72 -23.82
N ALA A 78 3.53 2.52 -22.49
CA ALA A 78 2.80 1.43 -21.86
C ALA A 78 1.35 1.43 -22.36
N PRO A 79 0.75 0.25 -22.59
CA PRO A 79 -0.59 0.17 -23.14
C PRO A 79 -1.58 0.93 -22.26
N LEU A 80 -2.47 1.71 -22.89
CA LEU A 80 -3.54 2.43 -22.20
C LEU A 80 -4.52 1.41 -21.63
N MET A 81 -4.40 1.18 -20.33
CA MET A 81 -5.24 0.26 -19.56
C MET A 81 -6.07 1.01 -18.54
N TRP A 82 -7.22 0.44 -18.21
CA TRP A 82 -8.15 0.94 -17.22
C TRP A 82 -8.50 -0.19 -16.26
N ILE A 83 -8.79 0.15 -15.02
CA ILE A 83 -9.28 -0.77 -14.00
C ILE A 83 -10.69 -0.34 -13.60
N CYS A 84 -11.63 -1.29 -13.62
CA CYS A 84 -12.99 -1.11 -13.13
C CYS A 84 -13.10 -1.69 -11.72
N LYS A 85 -13.61 -0.91 -10.77
CA LYS A 85 -13.82 -1.30 -9.37
C LYS A 85 -15.29 -1.11 -9.00
N PRO A 86 -16.11 -2.17 -8.99
CA PRO A 86 -17.51 -2.08 -8.57
C PRO A 86 -17.64 -1.70 -7.08
N ALA A 87 -18.64 -0.88 -6.73
CA ALA A 87 -18.81 -0.27 -5.40
C ALA A 87 -19.24 -1.28 -4.32
N GLU A 88 -20.02 -2.30 -4.69
CA GLU A 88 -20.58 -3.27 -3.72
C GLU A 88 -19.66 -4.47 -3.43
N SER A 89 -18.45 -4.45 -3.99
CA SER A 89 -17.50 -5.55 -3.86
C SER A 89 -16.32 -5.19 -2.98
N SER A 90 -16.44 -5.44 -1.68
CA SER A 90 -15.27 -5.56 -0.82
C SER A 90 -14.39 -6.74 -1.26
N ARG A 91 -13.10 -6.69 -0.90
CA ARG A 91 -12.11 -7.77 -1.08
C ARG A 91 -11.69 -8.02 -2.54
N GLY A 92 -11.88 -7.04 -3.42
CA GLY A 92 -11.44 -7.06 -4.81
C GLY A 92 -12.25 -7.96 -5.74
N ARG A 93 -13.45 -8.40 -5.32
CA ARG A 93 -14.36 -9.17 -6.19
C ARG A 93 -14.84 -8.28 -7.34
N GLY A 94 -14.98 -8.84 -8.54
CA GLY A 94 -15.47 -8.09 -9.70
C GLY A 94 -14.54 -6.99 -10.22
N ILE A 95 -13.35 -6.80 -9.65
CA ILE A 95 -12.33 -5.91 -10.21
C ILE A 95 -11.75 -6.57 -11.46
N PHE A 96 -11.72 -5.83 -12.56
CA PHE A 96 -11.07 -6.27 -13.78
C PHE A 96 -10.33 -5.12 -14.46
N ILE A 97 -9.31 -5.49 -15.23
CA ILE A 97 -8.53 -4.57 -16.06
C ILE A 97 -9.00 -4.76 -17.50
N PHE A 98 -9.15 -3.66 -18.22
CA PHE A 98 -9.58 -3.66 -19.60
C PHE A 98 -8.78 -2.68 -20.45
N GLN A 99 -8.68 -2.99 -21.75
CA GLN A 99 -8.03 -2.13 -22.74
C GLN A 99 -9.03 -1.54 -23.71
N ASN A 100 -10.04 -2.33 -24.11
CA ASN A 100 -11.06 -1.89 -25.05
C ASN A 100 -12.33 -1.50 -24.31
N LEU A 101 -12.92 -0.37 -24.68
CA LEU A 101 -14.15 0.13 -24.08
C LEU A 101 -15.31 -0.90 -24.15
N SER A 102 -15.32 -1.78 -25.15
CA SER A 102 -16.30 -2.86 -25.29
C SER A 102 -16.24 -3.92 -24.19
N GLU A 103 -15.11 -4.04 -23.50
CA GLU A 103 -14.92 -4.96 -22.36
C GLU A 103 -15.51 -4.39 -21.06
N LEU A 104 -15.80 -3.07 -21.02
CA LEU A 104 -16.37 -2.44 -19.83
C LEU A 104 -17.83 -2.89 -19.64
N GLN A 105 -18.04 -3.77 -18.67
CA GLN A 105 -19.34 -4.22 -18.22
C GLN A 105 -19.52 -3.85 -16.74
N TYR A 106 -20.62 -3.16 -16.44
CA TYR A 106 -20.99 -2.79 -15.07
C TYR A 106 -22.52 -2.72 -14.94
N ASP A 107 -23.04 -3.22 -13.82
CA ASP A 107 -24.47 -3.27 -13.47
C ASP A 107 -24.78 -2.51 -12.17
N CYS A 108 -23.75 -1.98 -11.52
CA CYS A 108 -23.82 -1.23 -10.28
C CYS A 108 -22.89 0.00 -10.36
N ASN A 109 -22.92 0.83 -9.31
CA ASN A 109 -21.98 1.93 -9.20
C ASN A 109 -20.54 1.39 -9.24
N ALA A 110 -19.67 2.04 -10.02
CA ALA A 110 -18.29 1.58 -10.18
C ALA A 110 -17.33 2.76 -10.34
N VAL A 111 -16.10 2.59 -9.89
CA VAL A 111 -15.01 3.52 -10.18
C VAL A 111 -14.20 2.95 -11.33
N VAL A 112 -14.13 3.69 -12.43
CA VAL A 112 -13.19 3.39 -13.52
C VAL A 112 -12.00 4.32 -13.40
N GLN A 113 -10.80 3.76 -13.34
CA GLN A 113 -9.56 4.49 -13.12
C GLN A 113 -8.50 4.08 -14.13
N GLN A 114 -7.68 5.01 -14.58
CA GLN A 114 -6.53 4.69 -15.43
C GLN A 114 -5.57 3.78 -14.66
N TYR A 115 -5.23 2.65 -15.23
CA TYR A 115 -4.44 1.63 -14.55
C TYR A 115 -2.96 2.02 -14.50
N ILE A 116 -2.34 1.91 -13.33
CA ILE A 116 -0.91 2.17 -13.12
C ILE A 116 -0.14 0.95 -13.65
N SER A 117 0.28 1.01 -14.91
CA SER A 117 0.84 -0.12 -15.65
C SER A 117 2.32 -0.39 -15.37
N ASN A 118 3.05 0.56 -14.78
CA ASN A 118 4.47 0.47 -14.47
C ASN A 118 4.75 0.52 -12.96
N PRO A 119 4.24 -0.45 -12.17
CA PRO A 119 4.52 -0.53 -10.73
C PRO A 119 5.99 -0.88 -10.47
N LEU A 120 6.50 -0.54 -9.29
CA LEU A 120 7.73 -1.14 -8.79
C LEU A 120 7.49 -2.63 -8.53
N LEU A 121 8.43 -3.46 -8.96
CA LEU A 121 8.39 -4.91 -8.82
C LEU A 121 9.56 -5.39 -7.96
N ILE A 122 9.35 -6.45 -7.20
CA ILE A 122 10.40 -7.17 -6.44
C ILE A 122 10.31 -8.64 -6.86
N GLY A 123 11.40 -9.23 -7.36
CA GLY A 123 11.38 -10.58 -7.94
C GLY A 123 10.40 -10.75 -9.12
N GLY A 124 9.96 -9.65 -9.75
CA GLY A 124 8.92 -9.65 -10.78
C GLY A 124 7.48 -9.65 -10.26
N TYR A 125 7.27 -9.57 -8.94
CA TYR A 125 5.94 -9.52 -8.33
C TYR A 125 5.51 -8.08 -8.06
N LYS A 126 4.28 -7.74 -8.44
CA LYS A 126 3.62 -6.50 -8.05
C LYS A 126 3.29 -6.54 -6.56
N PHE A 127 3.38 -5.40 -5.89
CA PHE A 127 2.96 -5.26 -4.50
C PHE A 127 2.31 -3.92 -4.23
N ASP A 128 1.57 -3.84 -3.13
CA ASP A 128 1.12 -2.57 -2.57
C ASP A 128 1.36 -2.54 -1.05
N ILE A 129 1.30 -1.34 -0.47
CA ILE A 129 1.62 -1.08 0.93
C ILE A 129 0.36 -0.63 1.64
N ARG A 130 -0.06 -1.42 2.63
CA ARG A 130 -1.01 -1.04 3.67
C ARG A 130 -0.28 -0.27 4.77
N VAL A 131 -0.58 1.02 4.87
CA VAL A 131 -0.11 1.89 5.96
C VAL A 131 -1.26 2.07 6.97
N TYR A 132 -0.98 1.86 8.26
CA TYR A 132 -1.95 2.09 9.32
C TYR A 132 -1.85 3.54 9.83
N VAL A 133 -2.99 4.22 9.91
CA VAL A 133 -3.05 5.63 10.31
C VAL A 133 -4.14 5.80 11.35
N ALA A 134 -3.78 6.27 12.55
CA ALA A 134 -4.71 6.57 13.61
C ALA A 134 -5.01 8.08 13.65
N VAL A 135 -6.29 8.43 13.76
CA VAL A 135 -6.75 9.82 13.85
C VAL A 135 -7.58 9.95 15.13
N PRO A 136 -6.97 10.39 16.24
CA PRO A 136 -7.70 10.61 17.50
C PRO A 136 -8.50 11.92 17.51
N SER A 137 -8.20 12.87 16.61
CA SER A 137 -9.01 14.08 16.48
C SER A 137 -8.79 14.78 15.14
N PHE A 138 -9.87 15.35 14.60
CA PHE A 138 -9.80 16.33 13.50
C PHE A 138 -9.83 17.78 14.01
N SER A 139 -10.13 18.01 15.29
CA SER A 139 -10.16 19.33 15.92
C SER A 139 -9.75 19.22 17.40
N PRO A 140 -8.45 19.42 17.74
CA PRO A 140 -7.34 19.75 16.84
C PRO A 140 -6.98 18.60 15.88
N PHE A 141 -6.44 18.92 14.70
CA PHE A 141 -6.06 17.92 13.71
C PHE A 141 -4.82 17.14 14.17
N GLN A 142 -5.02 15.86 14.49
CA GLN A 142 -3.99 14.95 14.99
C GLN A 142 -4.01 13.66 14.16
N VAL A 143 -2.85 13.28 13.63
CA VAL A 143 -2.69 12.12 12.77
C VAL A 143 -1.41 11.39 13.14
N TYR A 144 -1.52 10.09 13.39
CA TYR A 144 -0.40 9.22 13.72
C TYR A 144 -0.26 8.15 12.63
N VAL A 145 0.91 8.08 12.00
CA VAL A 145 1.22 7.05 11.01
C VAL A 145 2.07 6.00 11.72
N HIS A 146 1.60 4.76 11.74
CA HIS A 146 2.32 3.68 12.40
C HIS A 146 3.59 3.31 11.61
N GLU A 147 4.68 3.03 12.32
CA GLU A 147 5.99 2.73 11.69
C GLU A 147 5.97 1.42 10.91
N GLU A 148 5.13 0.48 11.34
CA GLU A 148 4.89 -0.77 10.63
C GLU A 148 3.57 -0.79 9.86
N GLY A 149 3.56 -1.63 8.83
CA GLY A 149 2.42 -1.87 7.96
C GLY A 149 2.58 -3.20 7.24
N LEU A 150 1.77 -3.43 6.20
CA LEU A 150 1.84 -4.65 5.40
C LEU A 150 2.15 -4.34 3.96
N VAL A 151 3.19 -4.96 3.43
CA VAL A 151 3.48 -5.00 2.00
C VAL A 151 2.90 -6.30 1.47
N ARG A 152 1.96 -6.22 0.53
CA ARG A 152 1.20 -7.36 0.03
C ARG A 152 1.59 -7.63 -1.40
N PHE A 153 2.12 -8.82 -1.65
CA PHE A 153 2.56 -9.24 -2.98
C PHE A 153 1.44 -9.95 -3.72
N SER A 154 1.44 -9.76 -5.03
CA SER A 154 0.85 -10.68 -6.01
C SER A 154 1.51 -12.06 -5.90
N THR A 155 0.78 -13.08 -6.35
CA THR A 155 1.25 -14.48 -6.30
C THR A 155 1.86 -14.97 -7.60
N GLU A 156 1.59 -14.28 -8.70
CA GLU A 156 2.18 -14.54 -10.01
C GLU A 156 2.99 -13.34 -10.50
N LYS A 157 3.96 -13.59 -11.39
CA LYS A 157 4.79 -12.53 -11.96
C LYS A 157 3.95 -11.56 -12.78
N TYR A 158 4.24 -10.29 -12.62
CA TYR A 158 3.55 -9.19 -13.28
C TYR A 158 3.75 -9.23 -14.80
N ASP A 159 2.65 -9.16 -15.55
CA ASP A 159 2.67 -9.33 -17.01
C ASP A 159 1.54 -8.54 -17.66
N LEU A 160 1.88 -7.50 -18.42
CA LEU A 160 0.88 -6.64 -19.08
C LEU A 160 0.18 -7.31 -20.28
N GLU A 161 0.71 -8.41 -20.79
CA GLU A 161 0.11 -9.14 -21.91
C GLU A 161 -1.07 -10.02 -21.44
N ARG A 162 -1.19 -10.26 -20.13
CA ARG A 162 -2.27 -11.05 -19.51
C ARG A 162 -3.02 -10.25 -18.43
N PRO A 163 -3.71 -9.16 -18.80
CA PRO A 163 -4.41 -8.27 -17.86
C PRO A 163 -5.56 -8.95 -17.09
N ASP A 164 -6.05 -10.08 -17.60
CA ASP A 164 -7.06 -10.95 -16.98
C ASP A 164 -6.49 -11.79 -15.82
N ASN A 165 -5.15 -11.89 -15.70
CA ASN A 165 -4.51 -12.59 -14.60
C ASN A 165 -4.59 -11.79 -13.29
N VAL A 166 -5.69 -11.99 -12.56
CA VAL A 166 -5.93 -11.34 -11.27
C VAL A 166 -4.83 -11.60 -10.24
N PHE A 167 -4.14 -12.74 -10.30
CA PHE A 167 -3.08 -13.12 -9.35
C PHE A 167 -1.77 -12.37 -9.56
N ALA A 168 -1.56 -11.79 -10.74
CA ALA A 168 -0.43 -10.92 -11.06
C ALA A 168 -0.76 -9.43 -10.85
N HIS A 169 -2.01 -9.05 -11.12
CA HIS A 169 -2.42 -7.65 -11.16
C HIS A 169 -3.05 -7.11 -9.87
N LEU A 170 -3.67 -7.97 -9.06
CA LEU A 170 -4.29 -7.60 -7.80
C LEU A 170 -3.46 -8.15 -6.64
N THR A 171 -3.26 -7.35 -5.60
CA THR A 171 -2.42 -7.71 -4.44
C THR A 171 -3.23 -8.05 -3.19
N ASN A 172 -4.56 -7.96 -3.28
CA ASN A 172 -5.44 -8.28 -2.17
C ASN A 172 -5.27 -9.74 -1.73
N THR A 173 -5.03 -9.96 -0.44
CA THR A 173 -4.87 -11.30 0.13
C THR A 173 -6.12 -12.17 -0.07
N SER A 174 -7.31 -11.56 -0.07
CA SER A 174 -8.57 -12.25 -0.33
C SER A 174 -8.65 -12.94 -1.69
N ILE A 175 -7.91 -12.44 -2.69
CA ILE A 175 -7.81 -13.03 -4.03
C ILE A 175 -6.62 -13.99 -4.03
N ASN A 176 -5.45 -13.49 -3.66
CA ASN A 176 -4.19 -14.22 -3.77
C ASN A 176 -4.12 -15.47 -2.90
N LYS A 177 -4.88 -15.56 -1.80
CA LYS A 177 -4.94 -16.79 -0.98
C LYS A 177 -5.48 -18.01 -1.72
N PHE A 178 -6.17 -17.81 -2.84
CA PHE A 178 -6.69 -18.87 -3.69
C PHE A 178 -5.75 -19.22 -4.85
N SER A 179 -4.64 -18.48 -5.01
CA SER A 179 -3.63 -18.81 -6.02
C SER A 179 -2.84 -20.05 -5.59
N PRO A 180 -2.53 -20.98 -6.53
CA PRO A 180 -1.61 -22.08 -6.27
C PRO A 180 -0.22 -21.61 -5.78
N GLY A 181 0.20 -20.40 -6.16
CA GLY A 181 1.47 -19.79 -5.77
C GLY A 181 1.48 -19.10 -4.40
N TYR A 182 0.40 -19.16 -3.62
CA TYR A 182 0.28 -18.40 -2.38
C TYR A 182 1.34 -18.75 -1.33
N THR A 183 1.58 -20.04 -1.11
CA THR A 183 2.60 -20.56 -0.16
C THR A 183 3.91 -20.92 -0.84
N ALA A 184 4.03 -20.71 -2.16
CA ALA A 184 5.27 -20.97 -2.88
C ALA A 184 6.37 -20.01 -2.40
N ASP A 185 7.58 -20.54 -2.30
CA ASP A 185 8.78 -19.72 -2.11
C ASP A 185 9.09 -18.97 -3.41
N LYS A 186 9.24 -17.66 -3.31
CA LYS A 186 9.38 -16.77 -4.46
C LYS A 186 10.78 -16.18 -4.47
N ASP A 187 11.39 -16.10 -5.65
CA ASP A 187 12.67 -15.40 -5.83
C ASP A 187 12.58 -13.98 -5.24
N GLU A 188 13.57 -13.61 -4.42
CA GLU A 188 13.67 -12.35 -3.65
C GLU A 188 12.60 -12.10 -2.58
N VAL A 189 11.34 -12.43 -2.83
CA VAL A 189 10.22 -12.21 -1.89
C VAL A 189 10.25 -13.21 -0.72
N GLY A 190 10.72 -14.43 -0.99
CA GLY A 190 10.76 -15.54 -0.04
C GLY A 190 9.41 -16.21 0.15
N HIS A 191 9.28 -16.95 1.25
CA HIS A 191 8.08 -17.72 1.56
C HIS A 191 6.89 -16.83 1.90
N GLY A 192 5.76 -17.07 1.22
CA GLY A 192 4.50 -16.35 1.42
C GLY A 192 4.34 -15.17 0.46
N CYS A 193 3.50 -14.21 0.86
CA CYS A 193 3.10 -13.06 0.02
C CYS A 193 2.98 -11.75 0.80
N LYS A 194 3.59 -11.67 1.99
CA LYS A 194 3.52 -10.46 2.83
C LYS A 194 4.85 -10.17 3.48
N TRP A 195 5.22 -8.90 3.49
CA TRP A 195 6.30 -8.35 4.31
C TRP A 195 5.76 -7.29 5.27
N THR A 196 6.50 -7.01 6.33
CA THR A 196 6.35 -5.78 7.10
C THR A 196 7.00 -4.60 6.35
N ILE A 197 6.68 -3.36 6.74
CA ILE A 197 7.32 -2.18 6.14
C ILE A 197 8.83 -2.20 6.45
N SER A 198 9.24 -2.59 7.66
CA SER A 198 10.68 -2.70 7.97
C SER A 198 11.42 -3.69 7.08
N GLN A 199 10.78 -4.80 6.69
CA GLN A 199 11.36 -5.74 5.73
C GLN A 199 11.55 -5.09 4.35
N LEU A 200 10.57 -4.34 3.86
CA LEU A 200 10.70 -3.58 2.61
C LEU A 200 11.81 -2.53 2.69
N ARG A 201 11.89 -1.77 3.78
CA ARG A 201 12.95 -0.75 3.96
C ARG A 201 14.34 -1.39 4.00
N ARG A 202 14.47 -2.57 4.63
CA ARG A 202 15.72 -3.35 4.60
C ARG A 202 16.07 -3.81 3.19
N TYR A 203 15.08 -4.28 2.41
CA TYR A 203 15.29 -4.64 1.01
C TYR A 203 15.75 -3.42 0.19
N PHE A 204 15.13 -2.25 0.36
CA PHE A 204 15.56 -1.03 -0.30
C PHE A 204 17.00 -0.64 0.06
N LEU A 205 17.35 -0.69 1.34
CA LEU A 205 18.72 -0.42 1.79
C LEU A 205 19.74 -1.39 1.16
N GLN A 206 19.43 -2.69 1.14
CA GLN A 206 20.29 -3.72 0.53
C GLN A 206 20.48 -3.54 -0.97
N ASN A 207 19.47 -2.96 -1.65
CA ASN A 207 19.50 -2.68 -3.08
C ASN A 207 19.90 -1.23 -3.41
N ASN A 208 20.43 -0.47 -2.46
CA ASN A 208 20.83 0.94 -2.62
C ASN A 208 19.70 1.88 -3.11
N ILE A 209 18.46 1.57 -2.75
CA ILE A 209 17.29 2.41 -3.01
C ILE A 209 17.09 3.36 -1.83
N ASN A 210 17.20 4.67 -2.07
CA ASN A 210 16.88 5.69 -1.06
C ASN A 210 15.37 5.96 -1.03
N ASP A 211 14.71 5.57 0.06
CA ASP A 211 13.26 5.66 0.25
C ASP A 211 12.80 6.91 1.02
N GLY A 212 13.71 7.81 1.42
CA GLY A 212 13.36 8.97 2.24
C GLY A 212 12.33 9.90 1.58
N HIS A 213 12.53 10.23 0.30
CA HIS A 213 11.57 11.04 -0.46
C HIS A 213 10.26 10.30 -0.76
N LEU A 214 10.31 8.97 -0.89
CA LEU A 214 9.11 8.15 -1.06
C LEU A 214 8.22 8.29 0.18
N TRP A 215 8.75 8.04 1.38
CA TRP A 215 7.97 8.12 2.62
C TRP A 215 7.47 9.53 2.93
N GLN A 216 8.27 10.57 2.63
CA GLN A 216 7.79 11.95 2.73
C GLN A 216 6.55 12.20 1.86
N ARG A 217 6.53 11.64 0.64
CA ARG A 217 5.37 11.74 -0.26
C ARG A 217 4.19 10.91 0.21
N VAL A 218 4.43 9.73 0.80
CA VAL A 218 3.37 8.92 1.43
C VAL A 218 2.71 9.69 2.57
N THR A 219 3.50 10.31 3.46
CA THR A 219 2.98 11.13 4.55
C THR A 219 2.16 12.32 4.02
N ASN A 220 2.62 12.99 2.96
CA ASN A 220 1.87 14.06 2.33
C ASN A 220 0.53 13.58 1.75
N ILE A 221 0.51 12.41 1.10
CA ILE A 221 -0.73 11.79 0.59
C ILE A 221 -1.72 11.58 1.75
N ILE A 222 -1.27 11.00 2.86
CA ILE A 222 -2.11 10.74 4.04
C ILE A 222 -2.68 12.04 4.61
N ILE A 223 -1.81 13.02 4.89
CA ILE A 223 -2.22 14.30 5.48
C ILE A 223 -3.21 15.03 4.56
N LEU A 224 -2.90 15.16 3.27
CA LEU A 224 -3.77 15.87 2.33
C LEU A 224 -5.12 15.17 2.17
N THR A 225 -5.15 13.83 2.18
CA THR A 225 -6.39 13.06 2.09
C THR A 225 -7.28 13.29 3.31
N LEU A 226 -6.70 13.27 4.52
CA LEU A 226 -7.43 13.47 5.76
C LEU A 226 -7.85 14.93 5.96
N LEU A 227 -7.04 15.90 5.54
CA LEU A 227 -7.37 17.32 5.62
C LEU A 227 -8.61 17.70 4.81
N ILE A 228 -8.87 17.01 3.69
CA ILE A 228 -10.10 17.20 2.90
C ILE A 228 -11.35 16.80 3.70
N GLN A 229 -11.24 15.80 4.59
CA GLN A 229 -12.34 15.33 5.44
C GLN A 229 -12.52 16.17 6.71
N ALA A 230 -11.47 16.85 7.18
CA ALA A 230 -11.47 17.58 8.44
C ALA A 230 -12.64 18.58 8.63
N PRO A 231 -13.10 19.34 7.61
CA PRO A 231 -14.24 20.25 7.78
C PRO A 231 -15.59 19.54 8.03
N SER A 232 -15.75 18.32 7.53
CA SER A 232 -16.96 17.50 7.65
C SER A 232 -16.92 16.57 8.86
N ALA A 233 -15.75 16.42 9.49
CA ALA A 233 -15.58 15.53 10.63
C ALA A 233 -16.38 16.02 11.85
N PRO A 234 -17.14 15.13 12.52
CA PRO A 234 -17.85 15.48 13.74
C PRO A 234 -16.88 15.97 14.81
N LYS A 235 -17.20 17.09 15.46
CA LYS A 235 -16.41 17.65 16.57
C LYS A 235 -16.78 16.99 17.89
N ILE A 236 -16.72 15.67 17.92
CA ILE A 236 -17.07 14.85 19.09
C ILE A 236 -15.77 14.45 19.78
N SER A 237 -15.73 14.61 21.11
CA SER A 237 -14.62 14.13 21.94
C SER A 237 -14.67 12.62 22.12
N ASN A 238 -13.53 11.99 22.39
CA ASN A 238 -13.42 10.55 22.67
C ASN A 238 -13.78 9.65 21.47
N CYS A 239 -13.63 10.17 20.25
CA CYS A 239 -13.70 9.37 19.03
C CYS A 239 -12.29 9.27 18.45
N PHE A 240 -11.91 8.08 18.02
CA PHE A 240 -10.71 7.88 17.22
C PHE A 240 -11.08 6.95 16.06
N GLU A 241 -10.33 7.04 14.98
CA GLU A 241 -10.52 6.15 13.83
C GLU A 241 -9.18 5.57 13.38
N LEU A 242 -9.17 4.29 13.06
CA LEU A 242 -8.02 3.59 12.49
C LEU A 242 -8.28 3.37 11.00
N TYR A 243 -7.46 4.00 10.18
CA TYR A 243 -7.50 3.88 8.73
C TYR A 243 -6.41 2.92 8.22
N GLY A 244 -6.73 2.22 7.13
CA GLY A 244 -5.75 1.50 6.31
C GLY A 244 -5.60 2.18 4.95
N PHE A 245 -4.49 2.85 4.71
CA PHE A 245 -4.16 3.46 3.43
C PHE A 245 -3.46 2.44 2.51
N ASP A 246 -3.97 2.27 1.29
CA ASP A 246 -3.40 1.36 0.30
C ASP A 246 -2.61 2.19 -0.71
N ILE A 247 -1.29 2.02 -0.71
CA ILE A 247 -0.36 2.80 -1.52
C ILE A 247 0.35 1.86 -2.51
N LEU A 248 0.28 2.20 -3.79
CA LEU A 248 1.10 1.58 -4.84
C LEU A 248 2.33 2.42 -5.11
N ILE A 249 3.49 1.80 -5.29
CA ILE A 249 4.71 2.48 -5.71
C ILE A 249 4.96 2.17 -7.19
N ASP A 250 5.24 3.18 -8.00
CA ASP A 250 5.67 2.98 -9.39
C ASP A 250 7.19 2.77 -9.53
N SER A 251 7.64 2.36 -10.72
CA SER A 251 9.07 2.11 -10.98
C SER A 251 9.98 3.33 -10.78
N HIS A 252 9.42 4.54 -10.65
CA HIS A 252 10.14 5.78 -10.38
C HIS A 252 10.05 6.21 -8.91
N LEU A 253 9.68 5.27 -8.02
CA LEU A 253 9.49 5.48 -6.59
C LEU A 253 8.46 6.57 -6.27
N ARG A 254 7.43 6.71 -7.11
CA ARG A 254 6.30 7.61 -6.83
C ARG A 254 5.19 6.83 -6.15
N PRO A 255 4.71 7.27 -4.98
CA PRO A 255 3.56 6.64 -4.33
C PRO A 255 2.25 7.14 -4.94
N TRP A 256 1.29 6.24 -5.06
CA TRP A 256 -0.06 6.46 -5.57
C TRP A 256 -1.07 5.91 -4.56
N LEU A 257 -2.03 6.74 -4.14
CA LEU A 257 -3.14 6.30 -3.30
C LEU A 257 -4.10 5.43 -4.12
N LEU A 258 -4.35 4.21 -3.67
CA LEU A 258 -5.32 3.29 -4.29
C LEU A 258 -6.70 3.39 -3.65
N GLU A 259 -6.74 3.32 -2.32
CA GLU A 259 -7.95 3.38 -1.50
C GLU A 259 -7.62 3.70 -0.03
N VAL A 260 -8.63 4.13 0.72
CA VAL A 260 -8.57 4.30 2.17
C VAL A 260 -9.65 3.43 2.79
N ASN A 261 -9.24 2.49 3.64
CA ASN A 261 -10.12 1.55 4.30
C ASN A 261 -10.44 2.04 5.72
N LEU A 262 -11.74 2.15 6.04
CA LEU A 262 -12.23 2.27 7.41
C LEU A 262 -12.23 0.88 8.07
N GLY A 263 -11.76 0.79 9.31
CA GLY A 263 -11.71 -0.48 10.05
C GLY A 263 -10.91 -1.59 9.32
N PRO A 264 -9.60 -1.40 9.07
CA PRO A 264 -8.80 -2.37 8.34
C PRO A 264 -8.81 -3.75 9.03
N ALA A 265 -8.92 -4.82 8.23
CA ALA A 265 -9.02 -6.19 8.75
C ALA A 265 -7.83 -6.58 9.66
N LEU A 266 -8.14 -7.01 10.88
CA LEU A 266 -7.15 -7.34 11.92
C LEU A 266 -6.82 -8.83 12.04
N SER A 267 -7.36 -9.69 11.16
CA SER A 267 -7.04 -11.13 11.15
C SER A 267 -5.56 -11.39 10.91
N SER A 268 -4.97 -12.38 11.57
CA SER A 268 -3.56 -12.73 11.42
C SER A 268 -3.41 -14.07 10.72
N ASP A 269 -2.93 -14.06 9.48
CA ASP A 269 -2.77 -15.27 8.67
C ASP A 269 -1.29 -15.69 8.53
N CYS A 270 -0.36 -14.78 8.76
CA CYS A 270 1.08 -15.06 8.73
C CYS A 270 1.87 -14.21 9.73
N GLN A 271 3.17 -14.49 9.85
CA GLN A 271 4.07 -13.77 10.76
C GLN A 271 4.12 -12.26 10.51
N ALA A 272 4.06 -11.82 9.25
CA ALA A 272 4.05 -10.39 8.93
C ALA A 272 2.78 -9.69 9.45
N ASP A 273 1.61 -10.36 9.37
CA ASP A 273 0.38 -9.84 9.98
C ASP A 273 0.54 -9.70 11.49
N LEU A 274 1.07 -10.73 12.15
CA LEU A 274 1.26 -10.72 13.60
C LEU A 274 2.19 -9.59 14.03
N LEU A 275 3.35 -9.45 13.38
CA LEU A 275 4.35 -8.43 13.72
C LEU A 275 3.80 -7.01 13.54
N ALA A 276 3.16 -6.73 12.39
CA ALA A 276 2.68 -5.39 12.09
C ALA A 276 1.42 -5.02 12.87
N LYS A 277 0.44 -5.95 12.99
CA LYS A 277 -0.85 -5.64 13.62
C LYS A 277 -0.78 -5.65 15.13
N LYS A 278 0.05 -6.52 15.73
CA LYS A 278 0.18 -6.59 17.18
C LYS A 278 0.81 -5.31 17.75
N SER A 279 1.92 -4.84 17.16
CA SER A 279 2.53 -3.57 17.58
C SER A 279 1.59 -2.40 17.35
N MET A 280 0.96 -2.34 16.17
CA MET A 280 -0.01 -1.29 15.85
C MET A 280 -1.17 -1.22 16.83
N LEU A 281 -1.76 -2.36 17.20
CA LEU A 281 -2.85 -2.37 18.17
C LEU A 281 -2.37 -2.00 19.57
N HIS A 282 -1.18 -2.41 19.97
CA HIS A 282 -0.59 -2.03 21.24
C HIS A 282 -0.41 -0.51 21.32
N ASP A 283 0.24 0.09 20.33
CA ASP A 283 0.52 1.52 20.30
C ASP A 283 -0.75 2.35 20.14
N LEU A 284 -1.74 1.84 19.40
CA LEU A 284 -3.07 2.45 19.29
C LEU A 284 -3.79 2.48 20.64
N LEU A 285 -3.78 1.37 21.39
CA LEU A 285 -4.42 1.29 22.70
C LEU A 285 -3.68 2.18 23.71
N ASP A 286 -2.36 2.17 23.72
CA ASP A 286 -1.56 3.06 24.57
C ASP A 286 -1.87 4.53 24.27
N MET A 287 -1.96 4.92 22.99
CA MET A 287 -2.32 6.28 22.58
C MET A 287 -3.73 6.67 23.06
N VAL A 288 -4.71 5.77 22.95
CA VAL A 288 -6.11 6.06 23.31
C VAL A 288 -6.35 6.04 24.82
N PHE A 289 -5.66 5.17 25.56
CA PHE A 289 -5.94 4.88 26.97
C PHE A 289 -4.85 5.31 27.95
N ASN A 290 -3.83 6.04 27.52
CA ASN A 290 -2.67 6.42 28.35
C ASN A 290 -3.07 7.02 29.72
N ASP A 291 -4.04 7.94 29.73
CA ASP A 291 -4.50 8.60 30.95
C ASP A 291 -5.27 7.67 31.90
N GLN A 292 -5.95 6.65 31.36
CA GLN A 292 -6.68 5.65 32.14
C GLN A 292 -5.76 4.57 32.69
N TRP A 293 -4.68 4.24 31.97
CA TRP A 293 -3.67 3.27 32.42
C TRP A 293 -2.90 3.82 33.64
N ALA A 294 -2.54 5.10 33.59
CA ALA A 294 -1.92 5.81 34.71
C ALA A 294 -2.86 5.87 35.94
N ALA A 295 -4.16 6.10 35.74
CA ALA A 295 -5.15 6.06 36.81
C ALA A 295 -5.39 4.65 37.40
N CYS A 296 -5.19 3.60 36.59
CA CYS A 296 -5.28 2.20 37.01
C CYS A 296 -3.96 1.64 37.61
N GLY A 297 -2.90 2.46 37.71
CA GLY A 297 -1.62 2.07 38.32
C GLY A 297 -0.73 1.18 37.45
N PHE A 298 -0.97 1.12 36.14
CA PHE A 298 -0.08 0.45 35.21
C PHE A 298 0.77 1.47 34.44
N SER A 299 2.04 1.16 34.17
CA SER A 299 2.95 2.00 33.37
C SER A 299 2.92 1.57 31.90
N SER A 300 2.87 2.52 30.95
CA SER A 300 2.91 2.20 29.52
C SER A 300 4.31 1.77 29.07
N PRO A 301 4.45 0.83 28.12
CA PRO A 301 5.72 0.52 27.47
C PRO A 301 6.08 1.64 26.48
N SER A 302 6.96 2.54 26.90
CA SER A 302 7.37 3.72 26.14
C SER A 302 7.99 3.40 24.77
N THR A 303 7.31 3.70 23.65
CA THR A 303 7.96 4.15 22.39
C THR A 303 7.01 4.98 21.51
N LEU A 304 6.87 6.29 21.76
CA LEU A 304 6.38 7.23 20.75
C LEU A 304 7.26 8.48 20.78
N THR A 305 8.02 8.68 19.70
CA THR A 305 8.85 9.88 19.52
C THR A 305 7.94 11.04 19.10
N GLU A 306 7.68 11.94 20.04
CA GLU A 306 6.96 13.19 19.79
C GLU A 306 7.82 14.11 18.90
N MET A 307 7.41 14.36 17.65
CA MET A 307 8.03 15.40 16.83
C MET A 307 7.47 16.78 17.21
N GLY A 308 8.21 17.48 18.08
CA GLY A 308 8.40 18.93 18.04
C GLY A 308 7.26 19.81 18.56
N SER A 309 7.36 20.22 19.83
CA SER A 309 6.87 21.53 20.28
C SER A 309 8.02 22.29 20.94
N ALA A 310 8.47 23.36 20.29
CA ALA A 310 9.51 24.23 20.81
C ALA A 310 8.99 25.06 21.99
N LYS A 311 9.70 25.00 23.14
CA LYS A 311 9.72 26.10 24.11
C LYS A 311 11.16 26.37 24.55
N VAL A 312 11.51 27.63 24.42
CA VAL A 312 12.76 28.27 24.86
C VAL A 312 12.61 28.67 26.32
N GLU A 313 13.70 28.49 27.08
CA GLU A 313 14.15 29.14 28.33
C GLU A 313 14.97 28.08 29.11
N GLY A 314 16.19 28.25 29.62
CA GLY A 314 17.09 29.38 29.82
C GLY A 314 17.91 29.06 31.08
N GLU A 315 19.25 28.96 30.94
CA GLU A 315 20.29 29.14 31.99
C GLU A 315 20.36 28.14 33.19
N VAL A 316 21.49 27.77 33.84
CA VAL A 316 22.95 28.02 33.82
C VAL A 316 23.61 26.88 34.63
N GLY A 317 24.85 26.47 34.28
CA GLY A 317 25.84 25.97 35.25
C GLY A 317 26.43 24.57 35.00
N GLY A 318 27.64 24.50 34.44
CA GLY A 318 28.45 23.27 34.33
C GLY A 318 29.25 22.97 35.61
N PRO A 319 30.46 22.36 35.53
CA PRO A 319 30.85 21.18 34.76
C PRO A 319 31.44 20.08 35.70
N ARG A 320 31.63 18.83 35.22
CA ARG A 320 32.80 17.98 35.57
C ARG A 320 32.79 16.62 34.84
N LEU A 321 33.97 16.29 34.30
CA LEU A 321 34.67 15.00 34.11
C LEU A 321 33.84 13.70 34.21
N GLY A 322 33.99 12.67 33.39
CA GLY A 322 35.08 12.23 32.53
C GLY A 322 35.00 10.69 32.44
N ARG A 323 35.23 10.14 31.24
CA ARG A 323 35.61 8.76 30.85
C ARG A 323 35.39 7.62 31.88
N HIS A 324 34.66 6.57 31.50
CA HIS A 324 35.25 5.34 30.95
C HIS A 324 34.20 4.30 30.55
N PHE A 325 34.41 3.73 29.36
CA PHE A 325 33.81 2.51 28.82
C PHE A 325 34.49 1.27 29.44
N GLN A 326 33.69 0.28 29.83
CA GLN A 326 33.93 -1.19 29.89
C GLN A 326 32.52 -1.75 30.20
N GLY A 327 31.85 -2.57 29.38
CA GLY A 327 32.31 -3.76 28.69
C GLY A 327 31.77 -4.96 29.48
N GLU A 328 30.77 -5.67 28.94
CA GLU A 328 30.68 -7.15 28.91
C GLU A 328 29.29 -7.64 28.48
N GLU A 329 29.32 -8.51 27.48
CA GLU A 329 28.25 -9.41 27.07
C GLU A 329 27.97 -10.41 28.19
N THR A 330 26.71 -10.85 28.35
CA THR A 330 26.40 -12.27 28.52
C THR A 330 24.95 -12.54 28.14
N CYS A 331 24.79 -13.56 27.32
CA CYS A 331 23.55 -14.19 26.92
C CYS A 331 23.41 -15.46 27.78
N SER A 332 22.33 -15.64 28.54
CA SER A 332 21.76 -16.95 28.92
C SER A 332 20.62 -16.84 29.94
N ASP A 333 19.74 -17.82 29.86
CA ASP A 333 18.83 -18.35 30.88
C ASP A 333 17.37 -17.85 30.95
N SER A 334 16.57 -18.56 30.16
CA SER A 334 15.26 -19.11 30.53
C SER A 334 15.18 -19.62 31.97
N ILE A 335 14.08 -19.34 32.70
CA ILE A 335 13.52 -20.23 33.75
C ILE A 335 12.06 -19.86 34.12
N PHE A 336 11.19 -20.89 33.95
CA PHE A 336 10.00 -21.32 34.69
C PHE A 336 8.82 -20.39 35.05
N LEU A 337 7.67 -20.73 34.46
CA LEU A 337 6.34 -20.58 35.06
C LEU A 337 6.12 -21.67 36.13
N ARG A 338 6.00 -21.26 37.39
CA ARG A 338 5.38 -22.08 38.44
C ARG A 338 3.89 -21.77 38.51
N GLY A 339 3.08 -22.78 38.24
CA GLY A 339 1.71 -22.83 38.73
C GLY A 339 1.68 -23.05 40.24
N SER A 340 0.67 -22.49 40.90
CA SER A 340 0.18 -23.01 42.17
C SER A 340 -1.33 -22.98 42.18
N SER A 341 -1.82 -24.16 42.46
CA SER A 341 -3.16 -24.69 42.56
C SER A 341 -3.89 -24.26 43.84
N GLY A 342 -5.21 -24.21 43.73
CA GLY A 342 -6.20 -24.23 44.81
C GLY A 342 -7.45 -23.53 44.29
N GLY A 343 -8.60 -24.15 44.07
CA GLY A 343 -9.18 -25.39 44.59
C GLY A 343 -10.65 -25.05 44.84
N GLY A 344 -11.58 -25.69 44.14
CA GLY A 344 -13.00 -25.38 44.26
C GLY A 344 -13.84 -26.09 43.21
N ALA A 345 -14.05 -27.39 43.41
CA ALA A 345 -14.89 -28.21 42.58
C ALA A 345 -16.38 -27.90 42.80
N GLN A 346 -17.15 -27.82 41.71
CA GLN A 346 -18.55 -28.24 41.73
C GLN A 346 -18.93 -28.82 40.36
N ARG A 347 -19.09 -30.15 40.33
CA ARG A 347 -19.72 -30.91 39.25
C ARG A 347 -21.23 -30.71 39.33
N CYS A 348 -21.87 -30.44 38.20
CA CYS A 348 -23.25 -30.84 37.93
C CYS A 348 -23.31 -31.51 36.55
N HIS A 349 -23.90 -32.70 36.51
CA HIS A 349 -24.03 -33.58 35.36
C HIS A 349 -25.28 -33.25 34.52
N ASN A 350 -25.14 -33.50 33.21
CA ASN A 350 -26.12 -33.99 32.21
C ASN A 350 -27.38 -33.18 31.88
N GLY A 351 -27.53 -32.92 30.57
CA GLY A 351 -28.81 -32.60 29.94
C GLY A 351 -28.68 -32.35 28.43
N LEU A 352 -28.66 -33.42 27.63
CA LEU A 352 -29.01 -33.37 26.21
C LEU A 352 -30.49 -32.95 26.07
N SER A 353 -30.81 -31.93 25.24
CA SER A 353 -31.93 -32.00 24.29
C SER A 353 -32.09 -30.73 23.43
N SER A 354 -32.33 -30.97 22.14
CA SER A 354 -33.23 -30.21 21.24
C SER A 354 -32.75 -28.93 20.54
N ARG A 355 -32.58 -29.11 19.22
CA ARG A 355 -32.86 -28.14 18.15
C ARG A 355 -34.07 -27.25 18.46
N LYS A 356 -33.92 -25.95 18.19
CA LYS A 356 -34.98 -25.14 17.58
C LYS A 356 -34.37 -24.26 16.50
N GLU A 357 -34.74 -24.58 15.26
CA GLU A 357 -34.76 -23.66 14.14
C GLU A 357 -35.70 -22.50 14.47
N LEU A 358 -35.28 -21.28 14.14
CA LEU A 358 -36.17 -20.16 13.90
C LEU A 358 -35.76 -19.53 12.58
N THR A 359 -36.43 -19.99 11.54
CA THR A 359 -36.63 -19.29 10.27
C THR A 359 -37.47 -18.03 10.51
N GLY A 360 -37.08 -16.89 9.94
CA GLY A 360 -37.90 -15.68 9.96
C GLY A 360 -37.21 -14.49 9.29
N ASN A 361 -37.61 -14.24 8.04
CA ASN A 361 -37.22 -13.11 7.20
C ASN A 361 -37.38 -11.75 7.88
N ALA A 362 -36.40 -10.85 7.68
CA ALA A 362 -36.63 -9.42 7.50
C ALA A 362 -35.39 -8.76 6.87
N VAL A 363 -35.47 -8.55 5.55
CA VAL A 363 -34.77 -7.48 4.85
C VAL A 363 -35.66 -6.26 4.97
N VAL A 364 -35.20 -5.18 5.61
CA VAL A 364 -35.58 -3.80 5.28
C VAL A 364 -34.39 -2.90 5.65
N PHE A 365 -33.78 -2.30 4.63
CA PHE A 365 -33.03 -1.05 4.73
C PHE A 365 -34.02 0.08 5.04
N ASP A 366 -33.67 0.99 5.95
CA ASP A 366 -34.16 2.36 5.79
C ASP A 366 -33.09 3.36 6.23
N ASP A 367 -32.63 4.10 5.23
CA ASP A 367 -31.91 5.35 5.35
C ASP A 367 -32.89 6.41 5.85
N HIS A 368 -32.66 6.99 7.01
CA HIS A 368 -33.13 8.35 7.23
C HIS A 368 -32.13 9.14 8.08
N CYS A 369 -31.55 10.14 7.40
CA CYS A 369 -31.08 11.38 7.99
C CYS A 369 -32.04 11.88 9.07
N GLU A 370 -31.52 12.24 10.24
CA GLU A 370 -31.77 13.52 10.89
C GLU A 370 -30.91 13.69 12.15
N TYR A 371 -30.25 14.86 12.21
CA TYR A 371 -29.45 15.51 13.27
C TYR A 371 -27.96 15.20 13.41
#